data_AF-A0A524A8F9-F1
#
_entry.id   AF-A0A524A8F9-F1
#
_cell.length_a   1.000
_cell.length_b   1.000
_cell.length_c   1.000
_cell.angle_alpha   90.00
_cell.angle_beta   90.00
_cell.angle_gamma   90.00
#
_symmetry.space_group_name_H-M   'P 1'
#
loop_
_entity.id
_entity.type
_entity.pdbx_description
1 polymer ?
#
loop_
_entity_poly.entity_id
_entity_poly.type
_entity_poly.pdbx_seq_one_letter_code
_entity_poly.pdbx_strand_id
1 'polypeptide(L)' 'MELSVFFALPCVTLRGETVWGETVEAGWNVIVGAKPQRIVAAVHDLHPPGSPPVFGDGRASG' A
#
# COMPACT_ATOMS: atom_id res chain seq x y z
N MET A 1 -4.81 8.37 2.85
CA MET A 1 -4.37 6.99 2.51
C MET A 1 -4.65 6.03 3.67
N GLU A 2 -5.55 6.34 4.59
CA GLU A 2 -5.92 5.40 5.67
C GLU A 2 -6.99 4.42 5.21
N LEU A 3 -7.80 4.77 4.22
CA LEU A 3 -8.97 3.98 3.81
C LEU A 3 -8.62 2.75 2.95
N SER A 4 -7.49 2.73 2.24
CA SER A 4 -7.22 1.68 1.24
C SER A 4 -7.01 0.30 1.87
N VAL A 5 -6.37 0.21 3.02
CA VAL A 5 -6.16 -1.07 3.74
C VAL A 5 -7.49 -1.62 4.26
N PHE A 6 -8.33 -0.77 4.86
CA PHE A 6 -9.64 -1.16 5.38
C PHE A 6 -10.59 -1.67 4.29
N PHE A 7 -10.49 -1.13 3.08
CA PHE A 7 -11.33 -1.51 1.95
C PHE A 7 -10.68 -2.52 1.00
N ALA A 8 -9.55 -3.13 1.38
CA ALA A 8 -8.84 -4.10 0.54
C ALA A 8 -8.51 -3.54 -0.86
N LEU A 9 -8.08 -2.28 -0.92
CA LEU A 9 -7.73 -1.61 -2.17
C LEU A 9 -6.20 -1.49 -2.32
N PRO A 10 -5.62 -1.91 -3.46
CA PRO A 10 -4.23 -1.61 -3.78
C PRO A 10 -3.96 -0.10 -3.80
N CYS A 11 -2.76 0.30 -3.38
CA CYS A 11 -2.40 1.72 -3.28
C CYS A 11 -1.13 2.09 -4.05
N VAL A 12 -1.13 3.28 -4.66
CA VAL A 12 0.04 3.87 -5.34
C VAL A 12 0.43 5.15 -4.59
N THR A 13 1.57 5.13 -3.92
CA THR A 13 2.07 6.24 -3.10
C THR A 13 2.94 7.19 -3.93
N LEU A 14 2.50 8.43 -4.05
CA LEU A 14 3.20 9.49 -4.81
C LEU A 14 4.29 10.23 -4.02
N ARG A 15 4.38 9.97 -2.71
CA ARG A 15 5.42 10.51 -1.83
C ARG A 15 6.65 9.61 -1.85
N GLY A 16 7.76 10.06 -1.27
CA GLY A 16 9.00 9.25 -1.19
C GLY A 16 8.97 8.18 -0.09
N GLU A 17 8.02 8.27 0.83
CA GLU A 17 7.89 7.40 2.00
C GLU A 17 6.43 7.20 2.38
N THR A 18 6.18 6.18 3.19
CA THR A 18 4.88 5.90 3.82
C THR A 18 5.11 5.34 5.21
N VAL A 19 4.21 5.68 6.15
CA VAL A 19 4.18 5.07 7.48
C VAL A 19 3.63 3.63 7.45
N TRP A 20 3.10 3.21 6.30
CA TRP A 20 2.48 1.91 6.08
C TRP A 20 3.44 0.94 5.39
N GLY A 21 4.64 0.78 5.95
CA GLY A 21 5.72 -0.03 5.35
C GLY A 21 5.28 -1.48 5.11
N GLU A 22 4.47 -2.05 6.01
CA GLU A 22 3.98 -3.43 5.93
C GLU A 22 3.12 -3.66 4.69
N THR A 23 2.37 -2.64 4.23
CA THR A 23 1.57 -2.72 3.00
C THR A 23 2.44 -2.74 1.76
N VAL A 24 3.62 -2.10 1.82
CA VAL A 24 4.60 -2.12 0.74
C VAL A 24 5.29 -3.48 0.69
N GLU A 25 5.69 -4.00 1.84
CA GLU A 25 6.28 -5.33 1.98
C GLU A 25 5.32 -6.45 1.52
N ALA A 26 4.03 -6.31 1.82
CA ALA A 26 3.00 -7.26 1.40
C ALA A 26 2.61 -7.14 -0.10
N GLY A 27 3.13 -6.14 -0.83
CA GLY A 27 2.78 -5.90 -2.24
C GLY A 27 1.40 -5.25 -2.45
N TRP A 28 0.78 -4.72 -1.40
CA TRP A 28 -0.50 -4.01 -1.44
C TRP A 28 -0.35 -2.51 -1.71
N ASN A 29 0.87 -1.99 -1.58
CA ASN A 29 1.19 -0.60 -1.83
C ASN A 29 2.53 -0.47 -2.56
N VAL A 30 2.66 0.49 -3.46
CA VAL A 30 3.91 0.79 -4.15
C VAL A 30 4.25 2.27 -4.09
N ILE A 31 5.49 2.58 -3.71
CA ILE A 31 6.00 3.96 -3.64
C ILE A 31 6.63 4.32 -4.99
N VAL A 32 5.97 5.20 -5.74
CA VAL A 32 6.42 5.61 -7.08
C VAL A 32 6.98 7.03 -7.12
N GLY A 33 6.70 7.85 -6.10
CA GLY A 33 7.04 9.26 -6.10
C GLY A 33 6.23 10.06 -7.13
N ALA A 34 6.70 11.26 -7.47
CA ALA A 34 6.04 12.13 -8.46
C ALA A 34 6.49 11.88 -9.92
N LYS A 35 6.85 10.64 -10.28
CA LYS A 35 7.32 10.29 -11.63
C LYS A 35 6.16 9.75 -12.49
N PRO A 36 5.63 10.49 -13.48
CA PRO A 36 4.42 10.10 -14.21
C PRO A 36 4.46 8.70 -14.82
N GLN A 37 5.60 8.31 -15.39
CA GLN A 37 5.78 7.00 -16.00
C GLN A 37 5.64 5.86 -14.99
N ARG A 38 6.15 6.06 -13.76
CA ARG A 38 6.04 5.08 -12.69
C ARG A 38 4.62 5.01 -12.13
N ILE A 39 3.92 6.13 -12.09
CA ILE A 39 2.51 6.19 -11.66
C ILE A 39 1.66 5.36 -12.61
N VAL A 40 1.77 5.59 -13.92
CA VAL A 40 1.00 4.87 -14.94
C VAL A 40 1.31 3.38 -14.91
N ALA A 41 2.58 3.00 -14.87
CA ALA A 41 2.98 1.59 -14.78
C ALA A 41 2.39 0.94 -13.52
N ALA A 42 2.53 1.57 -12.35
CA ALA A 42 1.99 1.03 -11.10
C ALA A 42 0.47 0.87 -11.10
N VAL A 43 -0.28 1.77 -11.73
CA VAL A 43 -1.74 1.63 -11.84
C VAL A 43 -2.14 0.41 -12.65
N HIS A 44 -1.36 0.04 -13.67
CA HIS A 44 -1.63 -1.14 -14.50
C HIS A 44 -1.10 -2.45 -13.90
N ASP A 45 0.05 -2.39 -13.22
CA ASP A 45 0.79 -3.59 -12.85
C ASP A 45 0.54 -4.03 -11.39
N LEU A 46 -0.01 -3.15 -10.54
CA LEU A 46 -0.21 -3.44 -9.12
C LEU A 46 -1.35 -4.46 -8.91
N HIS A 47 -0.94 -5.72 -8.72
CA HIS A 47 -1.81 -6.84 -8.39
C HIS A 47 -1.35 -7.47 -7.08
N PRO A 48 -1.91 -7.06 -5.93
CA PRO A 48 -1.52 -7.60 -4.64
C PRO A 48 -1.83 -9.09 -4.55
N PRO A 49 -0.94 -9.90 -3.95
CA PRO A 49 -1.21 -11.31 -3.73
C PRO A 49 -2.17 -11.52 -2.55
N GLY A 50 -3.12 -12.43 -2.72
CA GLY A 50 -3.94 -12.96 -1.62
C GLY A 50 -4.87 -11.93 -0.98
N SER A 51 -4.93 -11.94 0.36
CA SER A 51 -5.76 -11.04 1.16
C SER A 51 -4.95 -9.87 1.71
N PRO A 52 -5.59 -8.71 2.02
CA PRO A 52 -4.88 -7.55 2.53
C PRO A 52 -4.15 -7.86 3.83
N PRO A 53 -2.98 -7.23 4.07
CA PRO A 53 -2.40 -7.22 5.41
C PRO A 53 -3.41 -6.57 6.37
N VAL A 54 -3.81 -7.33 7.39
CA VAL A 54 -4.74 -6.86 8.40
C VAL A 54 -4.03 -5.84 9.28
N PHE A 55 -4.63 -4.68 9.47
CA PHE A 55 -4.08 -3.65 10.36
C PHE A 55 -4.20 -4.09 11.83
N GLY A 56 -3.05 -4.13 12.52
CA GLY A 56 -2.96 -4.44 13.95
C GLY A 56 -3.02 -5.94 14.25
N ASP A 57 -2.06 -6.45 15.00
CA ASP A 57 -2.08 -7.82 15.55
C ASP A 57 -3.02 -7.94 16.77
N GLY A 58 -3.84 -6.92 17.03
CA GLY A 58 -4.68 -6.82 18.21
C GLY A 58 -3.91 -6.59 19.52
N ARG A 59 -2.58 -6.43 19.50
CA ARG A 59 -1.79 -6.14 20.70
C ARG A 59 -1.65 -4.64 20.95
N ALA A 60 -2.78 -3.97 21.09
CA ALA A 60 -2.82 -2.78 21.94
C ALA A 60 -2.93 -3.30 23.39
N SER A 61 -1.80 -3.66 23.99
CA SER A 61 -1.75 -3.90 25.44
C SER A 61 -1.95 -2.56 26.14
N GLY A 62 -3.05 -2.42 26.88
CA GLY A 62 -3.24 -1.37 27.87
C GLY A 62 -2.34 -1.55 29.09
#